data_AF-A0A095A870-F1
#
_entry.id   AF-A0A095A870-F1
#
_cell.length_a   1.000
_cell.length_b   1.000
_cell.length_c   1.000
_cell.angle_alpha   90.00
_cell.angle_beta   90.00
_cell.angle_gamma   90.00
#
_symmetry.space_group_name_H-M   'P 1'
#
loop_
_entity.id
_entity.type
_entity.pdbx_description
1 polymer ?
#
loop_
_entity_poly.entity_id
_entity_poly.type
_entity_poly.pdbx_seq_one_letter_code
_entity_poly.pdbx_strand_id
1 'polypeptide(L)'
;MANLEKEIKKIDNVVSNDLTVTPEEVKARPGTTVQFLCELSTITGMKGGKVFWMRTDRQDLRPGKEEVIGTNGGRALLIVKDVGRFDHNISYMCTDGVSNSKTVGYELL
;
A
#
# COMPACT_ATOMS: atom_id res chain seq x y z
N MET A 1 8.83 38.86 14.68
CA MET A 1 7.96 37.88 13.99
C MET A 1 8.67 36.56 13.68
N ALA A 2 9.99 36.52 13.47
CA ALA A 2 10.73 35.30 13.11
C ALA A 2 10.69 34.12 14.13
N ASN A 3 10.38 34.37 15.40
CA ASN A 3 10.33 33.31 16.43
C ASN A 3 9.02 32.51 16.39
N LEU A 4 7.92 33.13 15.97
CA LEU A 4 6.60 32.50 15.87
C LEU A 4 6.54 31.53 14.67
N GLU A 5 7.16 31.90 13.54
CA GLU A 5 7.26 31.05 12.35
C GLU A 5 8.10 29.77 12.61
N LYS A 6 9.12 29.85 13.47
CA LYS A 6 9.91 28.68 13.90
C LYS A 6 9.14 27.74 14.81
N GLU A 7 8.27 28.26 15.70
CA GLU A 7 7.38 27.43 16.51
C GLU A 7 6.29 26.76 15.67
N ILE A 8 5.73 27.45 14.68
CA ILE A 8 4.75 26.88 13.74
C ILE A 8 5.38 25.75 12.91
N LYS A 9 6.60 25.93 12.37
CA LYS A 9 7.32 24.86 11.67
C LYS A 9 7.67 23.64 12.54
N LYS A 10 7.73 23.82 13.87
CA LYS A 10 8.02 22.73 14.81
C LYS A 10 6.77 21.89 15.10
N ILE A 11 5.57 22.46 14.94
CA ILE A 11 4.28 21.77 15.06
C ILE A 11 4.00 20.91 13.80
N ASP A 12 4.58 21.26 12.65
CA ASP A 12 4.49 20.48 11.41
C ASP A 12 5.40 19.26 11.34
N ASN A 13 6.18 18.97 12.39
CA ASN A 13 6.85 17.67 12.50
C ASN A 13 5.86 16.61 13.01
N VAL A 14 4.70 16.54 12.35
CA VAL A 14 3.89 15.34 12.33
C VAL A 14 4.80 14.31 11.67
N VAL A 15 5.30 13.36 12.45
CA VAL A 15 5.88 12.15 11.90
C VAL A 15 4.73 11.48 11.14
N SER A 16 4.58 11.81 9.86
CA SER A 16 3.58 11.19 9.00
C SER A 16 4.00 9.74 8.88
N ASN A 17 3.23 8.84 9.48
CA ASN A 17 3.40 7.41 9.26
C ASN A 17 3.09 7.14 7.79
N ASP A 18 4.10 7.26 6.92
CA ASP A 18 3.90 7.06 5.48
C ASP A 18 3.82 5.57 5.18
N LEU A 19 2.95 5.24 4.23
CA LEU A 19 2.85 3.91 3.64
C LEU A 19 3.77 3.87 2.42
N THR A 20 4.63 2.88 2.35
CA THR A 20 5.39 2.56 1.14
C THR A 20 4.87 1.26 0.55
N VAL A 21 4.92 1.16 -0.79
CA VAL A 21 4.62 -0.09 -1.49
C VAL A 21 5.78 -0.40 -2.43
N THR A 22 6.31 -1.62 -2.34
CA THR A 22 7.39 -2.09 -3.22
C THR A 22 6.97 -3.36 -3.94
N PRO A 23 7.14 -3.42 -5.27
CA PRO A 23 7.50 -2.32 -6.17
C PRO A 23 6.34 -1.32 -6.36
N GLU A 24 6.65 -0.10 -6.77
CA GLU A 24 5.62 0.92 -7.07
C GLU A 24 4.91 0.64 -8.41
N GLU A 25 5.62 0.02 -9.35
CA GLU A 25 5.12 -0.33 -10.68
C GLU A 25 5.67 -1.70 -11.10
N VAL A 26 4.85 -2.50 -11.79
CA VAL A 26 5.24 -3.80 -12.33
C VAL A 26 4.81 -3.91 -13.78
N LYS A 27 5.73 -4.29 -14.66
CA LYS A 27 5.38 -4.79 -15.99
C LYS A 27 5.40 -6.31 -15.96
N ALA A 28 4.30 -6.95 -16.36
CA ALA A 28 4.10 -8.39 -16.22
C ALA A 28 3.63 -9.02 -17.52
N ARG A 29 4.02 -10.27 -17.76
CA ARG A 29 3.47 -11.06 -18.87
C ARG A 29 2.14 -11.69 -18.45
N PRO A 30 1.18 -11.88 -19.38
CA PRO A 30 -0.02 -12.64 -19.09
C PRO A 30 0.29 -14.02 -18.49
N GLY A 31 -0.48 -14.44 -17.49
CA GLY A 31 -0.33 -15.70 -16.76
C GLY A 31 0.67 -15.67 -15.60
N THR A 32 1.37 -14.56 -15.37
CA THR A 32 2.37 -14.47 -14.29
C THR A 32 1.72 -14.11 -12.94
N THR A 33 2.50 -14.23 -11.87
CA THR A 33 2.12 -13.74 -10.53
C THR A 33 2.91 -12.48 -10.22
N VAL A 34 2.24 -11.46 -9.70
CA VAL A 34 2.87 -10.22 -9.22
C VAL A 34 2.68 -10.09 -7.71
N GLN A 35 3.60 -9.38 -7.06
CA GLN A 35 3.60 -9.20 -5.61
C GLN A 35 3.87 -7.75 -5.27
N PHE A 36 3.16 -7.24 -4.26
CA PHE A 36 3.32 -5.90 -3.74
C PHE A 36 3.44 -5.96 -2.22
N LEU A 37 4.57 -5.53 -1.67
CA LEU A 37 4.78 -5.42 -0.23
C LEU A 37 4.41 -4.01 0.20
N CYS A 38 3.44 -3.89 1.11
CA CYS A 38 3.11 -2.64 1.77
C CYS A 38 3.73 -2.57 3.16
N GLU A 39 4.32 -1.43 3.50
CA GLU A 39 4.97 -1.18 4.77
C GLU A 39 4.54 0.17 5.33
N LEU A 40 4.05 0.19 6.56
CA LEU A 40 3.79 1.39 7.34
C LEU A 40 5.07 1.73 8.10
N SER A 41 5.59 2.93 7.85
CA SER A 41 6.74 3.46 8.58
C SER A 41 6.47 3.39 10.08
N THR A 42 7.30 2.63 10.81
CA THR A 42 7.18 2.52 12.26
C THR A 42 8.11 3.53 12.91
N ILE A 43 7.58 4.32 13.84
CA ILE A 43 8.41 5.07 14.78
C ILE A 43 9.02 4.06 15.74
N THR A 44 10.35 4.11 15.91
CA THR A 44 11.09 3.24 16.82
C THR A 44 10.40 3.16 18.19
N GLY A 45 9.99 1.96 18.59
CA GLY A 45 9.32 1.71 19.88
C GLY A 45 7.79 1.63 19.83
N MET A 46 7.14 1.91 18.70
CA MET A 46 5.70 1.66 18.52
C MET A 46 5.47 0.34 17.77
N LYS A 47 4.54 -0.48 18.27
CA LYS A 47 4.07 -1.66 17.51
C LYS A 47 3.45 -1.16 16.20
N GLY A 48 3.96 -1.66 15.07
CA GLY A 48 3.44 -1.29 13.76
C GLY A 48 1.93 -1.55 13.66
N GLY A 49 1.21 -0.59 13.07
CA GLY A 49 -0.24 -0.61 12.93
C GLY A 49 -0.74 -1.77 12.04
N LYS A 50 -2.05 -1.83 11.85
CA LYS A 50 -2.63 -2.73 10.85
C LYS A 50 -2.62 -2.03 9.49
N VAL A 51 -2.40 -2.81 8.45
CA VAL A 51 -2.55 -2.37 7.06
C VAL A 51 -3.41 -3.37 6.30
N PHE A 52 -4.17 -2.86 5.34
CA PHE A 52 -5.16 -3.61 4.58
C PHE A 52 -4.94 -3.39 3.09
N TRP A 53 -5.21 -4.44 2.32
CA TRP A 53 -5.24 -4.39 0.87
C TRP A 53 -6.68 -4.48 0.38
N MET A 54 -7.01 -3.68 -0.63
CA MET A 54 -8.32 -3.69 -1.28
C MET A 54 -8.18 -3.34 -2.76
N ARG A 55 -9.19 -3.68 -3.56
CA ARG A 55 -9.30 -3.18 -4.93
C ARG A 55 -9.86 -1.76 -4.92
N THR A 56 -9.40 -0.95 -5.86
CA THR A 56 -9.87 0.45 -6.01
C THR A 56 -11.25 0.53 -6.65
N ASP A 57 -11.68 -0.51 -7.37
CA ASP A 57 -13.01 -0.62 -7.99
C ASP A 57 -14.12 -1.02 -7.01
N ARG A 58 -13.81 -1.08 -5.71
CA ARG A 58 -14.71 -1.42 -4.60
C ARG A 58 -15.26 -2.84 -4.66
N GLN A 59 -14.66 -3.72 -5.45
CA GLN A 59 -14.94 -5.15 -5.39
C GLN A 59 -14.06 -5.82 -4.32
N ASP A 60 -14.54 -6.95 -3.81
CA ASP A 60 -13.75 -7.79 -2.92
C ASP A 60 -12.52 -8.39 -3.64
N LEU A 61 -11.48 -8.69 -2.87
CA LEU A 61 -10.37 -9.53 -3.34
C LEU A 61 -10.92 -10.91 -3.66
N ARG A 62 -10.63 -11.42 -4.86
CA ARG A 62 -11.14 -12.69 -5.37
C ARG A 62 -10.28 -13.82 -4.78
N PRO A 63 -10.88 -14.73 -3.97
CA PRO A 63 -10.13 -15.86 -3.40
C PRO A 63 -9.42 -16.69 -4.48
N GLY A 64 -8.16 -17.02 -4.25
CA GLY A 64 -7.32 -17.79 -5.17
C GLY A 64 -6.72 -16.98 -6.34
N LYS A 65 -7.19 -15.74 -6.55
CA LYS A 65 -6.65 -14.80 -7.53
C LYS A 65 -5.84 -13.70 -6.83
N GLU A 66 -6.43 -13.06 -5.82
CA GLU A 66 -5.74 -12.16 -4.92
C GLU A 66 -5.62 -12.78 -3.52
N GLU A 67 -4.42 -12.75 -2.95
CA GLU A 67 -4.14 -13.25 -1.60
C GLU A 67 -3.35 -12.21 -0.81
N VAL A 68 -3.73 -12.03 0.46
CA VAL A 68 -3.05 -11.11 1.38
C VAL A 68 -2.36 -11.92 2.47
N ILE A 69 -1.06 -11.73 2.62
CA ILE A 69 -0.25 -12.37 3.66
C ILE A 69 0.21 -11.31 4.65
N GLY A 70 -0.17 -11.51 5.92
CA GLY A 70 0.12 -10.57 6.98
C GLY A 70 -0.73 -9.31 6.88
N THR A 71 -1.04 -8.72 8.04
CA THR A 71 -1.75 -7.43 8.16
C THR A 71 -1.38 -6.71 9.45
N ASN A 72 -0.43 -7.25 10.22
CA ASN A 72 -0.08 -6.80 11.57
C ASN A 72 1.39 -6.41 11.60
N GLY A 73 1.77 -5.50 12.51
CA GLY A 73 3.16 -5.04 12.61
C GLY A 73 3.56 -4.11 11.47
N GLY A 74 2.58 -3.48 10.81
CA GLY A 74 2.78 -2.49 9.75
C GLY A 74 3.16 -3.08 8.40
N ARG A 75 2.99 -4.38 8.15
CA ARG A 75 3.40 -5.00 6.88
C ARG A 75 2.31 -5.93 6.35
N ALA A 76 2.08 -5.89 5.04
CA ALA A 76 1.21 -6.82 4.33
C ALA A 76 1.67 -7.04 2.89
N LEU A 77 1.75 -8.29 2.46
CA LEU A 77 2.06 -8.68 1.09
C LEU A 77 0.76 -8.98 0.33
N LEU A 78 0.54 -8.31 -0.79
CA LEU A 78 -0.47 -8.68 -1.77
C LEU A 78 0.16 -9.55 -2.85
N ILE A 79 -0.46 -10.69 -3.14
CA ILE A 79 -0.09 -11.59 -4.24
C ILE A 79 -1.26 -11.63 -5.22
N VAL A 80 -1.01 -11.29 -6.49
CA VAL A 80 -1.99 -11.36 -7.57
C VAL A 80 -1.53 -12.40 -8.58
N LYS A 81 -2.25 -13.52 -8.66
CA LYS A 81 -1.92 -14.67 -9.52
C LYS A 81 -2.51 -14.52 -10.91
N ASP A 82 -1.98 -15.26 -11.88
CA ASP A 82 -2.52 -15.40 -13.23
C ASP A 82 -2.92 -14.06 -13.89
N VAL A 83 -2.08 -13.03 -13.79
CA VAL A 83 -2.38 -11.68 -14.29
C VAL A 83 -2.73 -11.73 -15.77
N GLY A 84 -3.81 -11.08 -16.19
CA GLY A 84 -4.24 -11.22 -17.57
C GLY A 84 -5.12 -10.07 -18.05
N ARG A 85 -5.43 -10.10 -19.34
CA ARG A 85 -6.25 -9.08 -20.02
C ARG A 85 -7.65 -8.87 -19.43
N PHE A 86 -8.14 -9.78 -18.59
CA PHE A 86 -9.42 -9.64 -17.91
C PHE A 86 -9.31 -8.84 -16.60
N ASP A 87 -8.08 -8.49 -16.21
CA ASP A 87 -7.78 -7.64 -15.07
C ASP A 87 -7.51 -6.17 -15.49
N HIS A 88 -7.86 -5.79 -16.72
CA HIS A 88 -7.71 -4.40 -17.18
C HIS A 88 -8.40 -3.43 -16.21
N ASN A 89 -7.69 -2.36 -15.85
CA ASN A 89 -8.10 -1.31 -14.90
C ASN A 89 -8.30 -1.76 -13.44
N ILE A 90 -7.88 -2.97 -13.05
CA ILE A 90 -7.82 -3.32 -11.63
C ILE A 90 -6.54 -2.73 -11.03
N SER A 91 -6.69 -1.81 -10.08
CA SER A 91 -5.61 -1.37 -9.20
C SER A 91 -5.91 -1.72 -7.75
N TYR A 92 -4.85 -1.79 -6.95
CA TYR A 92 -4.90 -2.20 -5.56
C TYR A 92 -4.42 -1.08 -4.68
N MET A 93 -5.10 -0.91 -3.55
CA MET A 93 -4.77 0.11 -2.57
C MET A 93 -4.36 -0.57 -1.27
N CYS A 94 -3.19 -0.21 -0.76
CA CYS A 94 -2.83 -0.46 0.62
C CYS A 94 -3.25 0.75 1.48
N THR A 95 -3.84 0.52 2.65
CA THR A 95 -4.24 1.58 3.58
C THR A 95 -4.08 1.17 5.03
N ASP A 96 -3.85 2.14 5.92
CA ASP A 96 -3.90 1.96 7.38
C ASP A 96 -5.33 2.02 7.95
N GLY A 97 -6.32 2.33 7.10
CA GLY A 97 -7.72 2.49 7.48
C GLY A 97 -8.05 3.80 8.18
N VAL A 98 -7.12 4.76 8.23
CA VAL A 98 -7.28 6.04 8.94
C VAL A 98 -7.03 7.22 8.01
N SER A 99 -5.81 7.35 7.49
CA SER A 99 -5.39 8.56 6.78
C SER A 99 -4.44 8.30 5.62
N ASN A 100 -3.75 7.16 5.61
CA ASN A 100 -2.73 6.88 4.60
C ASN A 100 -3.22 5.81 3.63
N SER A 101 -2.92 6.01 2.36
CA SER A 101 -3.14 5.02 1.32
C SER A 101 -2.13 5.14 0.18
N LYS A 102 -1.76 4.00 -0.41
CA LYS A 102 -0.97 3.94 -1.66
C LYS A 102 -1.64 2.99 -2.64
N THR A 103 -1.80 3.46 -3.87
CA THR A 103 -2.38 2.68 -4.97
C THR A 103 -1.27 2.18 -5.88
N VAL A 104 -1.34 0.90 -6.26
CA VAL A 104 -0.44 0.26 -7.21
C VAL A 104 -1.23 -0.53 -8.24
N GLY A 105 -0.58 -0.81 -9.36
CA GLY A 105 -1.10 -1.66 -10.42
C GLY A 105 0.05 -2.32 -11.15
N TYR A 106 -0.31 -3.07 -12.18
CA TYR A 106 0.66 -3.64 -13.11
C TYR A 106 0.22 -3.35 -14.55
N GLU A 107 1.19 -3.27 -15.45
CA GLU A 107 0.99 -3.15 -16.88
C GLU A 107 1.31 -4.50 -17.55
N LEU A 108 0.46 -4.91 -18.48
CA LEU A 108 0.71 -6.12 -19.27
C LEU A 108 1.64 -5.81 -20.44
N LEU A 109 2.66 -6.65 -20.62
CA LEU A 109 3.58 -6.63 -21.77
C LEU A 109 2.97 -7.24 -23.04
#